data_AF-A0A6P7FBS0-F1
#
_entry.id   AF-A0A6P7FBS0-F1
#
_cell.length_a   1.000
_cell.length_b   1.000
_cell.length_c   1.000
_cell.angle_alpha   90.00
_cell.angle_beta   90.00
_cell.angle_gamma   90.00
#
_symmetry.space_group_name_H-M   'P 1'
#
loop_
_entity.id
_entity.type
_entity.pdbx_description
1 polymer ?
#
loop_
_entity_poly.entity_id
_entity_poly.type
_entity_poly.pdbx_seq_one_letter_code
_entity_poly.pdbx_strand_id
1 'polypeptide(L)'
;MLESNKGRTMLEFQELMTVFQLLHWNGSLKAMRERQCSRQEVVAHYSNRALDDDMRSQMALDWIAREQESAGSIRKELNQAERELESARLAGRELRFPKEKKDILILAHSQL
;
A
#
# COMPACT_ATOMS: atom_id res chain seq x y z
N MET A 1 -8.94 -4.36 16.89
CA MET A 1 -8.33 -4.78 15.61
C MET A 1 -8.28 -6.29 15.51
N LEU A 2 -7.56 -7.01 16.37
CA LEU A 2 -7.54 -8.48 16.35
C LEU A 2 -8.94 -9.11 16.56
N GLU A 3 -9.70 -8.59 17.53
CA GLU A 3 -11.10 -9.01 17.77
C GLU A 3 -12.00 -8.86 16.55
N SER A 4 -11.84 -7.78 15.77
CA SER A 4 -12.62 -7.48 14.57
C SER A 4 -12.30 -8.41 13.39
N ASN A 5 -11.26 -9.23 13.50
CA ASN A 5 -10.85 -10.19 12.48
C ASN A 5 -11.23 -11.63 12.85
N LYS A 6 -11.96 -11.85 13.96
CA LYS A 6 -12.52 -13.17 14.27
C LYS A 6 -13.42 -13.63 13.11
N GLY A 7 -13.20 -14.86 12.64
CA GLY A 7 -13.92 -15.44 11.50
C GLY A 7 -13.25 -15.23 10.13
N ARG A 8 -12.19 -14.42 10.04
CA ARG A 8 -11.39 -14.31 8.82
C ARG A 8 -10.33 -15.40 8.73
N THR A 9 -10.06 -15.83 7.51
CA THR A 9 -8.91 -16.68 7.20
C THR A 9 -7.60 -15.90 7.39
N MET A 10 -6.50 -16.64 7.58
CA MET A 10 -5.17 -16.03 7.65
C MET A 10 -4.84 -15.21 6.40
N LEU A 11 -5.30 -15.65 5.22
CA LEU A 11 -5.08 -14.95 3.95
C LEU A 11 -5.82 -13.61 3.92
N GLU A 12 -7.10 -13.58 4.27
CA GLU A 12 -7.90 -12.35 4.34
C GLU A 12 -7.32 -11.35 5.35
N PHE A 13 -6.85 -11.84 6.50
CA PHE A 13 -6.20 -10.99 7.49
C PHE A 13 -4.93 -10.36 6.94
N GLN A 14 -4.10 -11.16 6.28
CA GLN A 14 -2.84 -10.68 5.72
C GLN A 14 -3.04 -9.74 4.51
N GLU A 15 -4.08 -9.96 3.70
CA GLU A 15 -4.49 -9.01 2.65
C GLU A 15 -4.89 -7.67 3.26
N LEU A 16 -5.76 -7.68 4.29
CA LEU A 16 -6.13 -6.47 5.02
C LEU A 16 -4.89 -5.76 5.59
N MET A 17 -3.95 -6.50 6.16
CA MET A 17 -2.71 -5.93 6.66
C MET A 17 -1.87 -5.29 5.55
N THR A 18 -1.81 -5.91 4.38
CA THR A 18 -1.08 -5.37 3.21
C THR A 18 -1.71 -4.06 2.74
N VAL A 19 -3.04 -3.98 2.68
CA VAL A 19 -3.77 -2.73 2.38
C VAL A 19 -3.38 -1.63 3.37
N PHE A 20 -3.39 -1.90 4.68
CA PHE A 20 -2.99 -0.91 5.68
C PHE A 20 -1.53 -0.48 5.57
N GLN A 21 -0.63 -1.40 5.26
CA GLN A 21 0.78 -1.09 5.04
C GLN A 21 0.95 -0.17 3.81
N LEU A 22 0.21 -0.42 2.73
CA LEU A 22 0.21 0.42 1.53
C LEU A 22 -0.38 1.82 1.78
N LEU A 23 -1.52 1.91 2.47
CA LEU A 23 -2.13 3.20 2.84
C LEU A 23 -1.24 4.02 3.79
N HIS A 24 -0.45 3.35 4.62
CA HIS A 24 0.54 4.02 5.45
C HIS A 24 1.69 4.55 4.58
N TRP A 25 2.23 3.70 3.71
CA TRP A 25 3.36 3.99 2.84
C TRP A 25 3.09 5.12 1.85
N ASN A 26 1.95 5.09 1.16
CA ASN A 26 1.56 6.16 0.25
C ASN A 26 0.99 7.39 1.00
N GLY A 27 1.00 7.42 2.34
CA GLY A 27 0.56 8.58 3.12
C GLY A 27 -0.95 8.79 3.19
N SER A 28 -1.79 7.94 2.57
CA SER A 28 -3.25 8.08 2.65
C SER A 28 -3.77 8.04 4.09
N LEU A 29 -3.19 7.22 4.98
CA LEU A 29 -3.57 7.21 6.40
C LEU A 29 -3.29 8.56 7.09
N LYS A 30 -2.20 9.23 6.72
CA LYS A 30 -1.89 10.56 7.24
C LYS A 30 -2.93 11.57 6.77
N ALA A 31 -3.28 11.56 5.48
CA ALA A 31 -4.30 12.45 4.91
C ALA A 31 -5.70 12.22 5.52
N MET A 32 -6.10 10.96 5.75
CA MET A 32 -7.36 10.64 6.43
C MET A 32 -7.38 11.16 7.86
N ARG A 33 -6.28 11.01 8.60
CA ARG A 33 -6.15 11.57 9.95
C ARG A 33 -6.28 13.09 9.94
N GLU A 34 -5.69 13.77 8.98
CA GLU A 34 -5.81 15.23 8.82
C GLU A 34 -7.25 15.68 8.49
N ARG A 35 -8.01 14.81 7.81
CA ARG A 35 -9.45 14.98 7.55
C ARG A 35 -10.36 14.51 8.69
N GLN A 36 -9.80 14.26 9.88
CA GLN A 36 -10.53 13.82 11.08
C GLN A 36 -11.22 12.45 10.92
N CYS A 37 -10.78 11.60 10.00
CA CYS A 37 -11.25 10.21 9.95
C CYS A 37 -10.74 9.45 11.18
N SER A 38 -11.65 8.84 11.93
CA SER A 38 -11.32 8.00 13.07
C SER A 38 -10.71 6.67 12.60
N ARG A 39 -9.91 6.05 13.48
CA ARG A 39 -9.38 4.70 13.22
C ARG A 39 -10.48 3.68 12.93
N GLN A 40 -11.63 3.80 13.59
CA GLN A 40 -12.75 2.86 13.41
C GLN A 40 -13.39 2.99 12.03
N GLU A 41 -13.59 4.21 11.54
CA GLU A 41 -14.11 4.46 10.19
C GLU A 41 -13.16 3.92 9.11
N VAL A 42 -11.86 4.18 9.26
CA VAL A 42 -10.86 3.67 8.31
C VAL A 42 -10.84 2.14 8.33
N VAL A 43 -10.85 1.52 9.52
CA VAL A 43 -10.91 0.06 9.63
C VAL A 43 -12.19 -0.49 8.99
N ALA A 44 -13.35 0.08 9.27
CA ALA A 44 -14.61 -0.36 8.69
C ALA A 44 -14.62 -0.26 7.16
N HIS A 45 -14.08 0.84 6.60
CA HIS A 45 -14.04 1.07 5.16
C HIS A 45 -13.15 0.05 4.42
N TYR A 46 -11.97 -0.25 4.95
CA TYR A 46 -11.02 -1.15 4.29
C TYR A 46 -11.18 -2.62 4.68
N SER A 47 -11.95 -2.93 5.74
CA SER A 47 -12.16 -4.30 6.19
C SER A 47 -12.70 -5.22 5.10
N ASN A 48 -13.53 -4.74 4.19
CA ASN A 48 -14.15 -5.55 3.14
C ASN A 48 -13.67 -5.17 1.73
N ARG A 49 -12.62 -4.35 1.61
CA ARG A 49 -12.02 -4.02 0.32
C ARG A 49 -10.82 -4.93 0.07
N ALA A 50 -10.86 -5.63 -1.05
CA ALA A 50 -9.71 -6.34 -1.58
C ALA A 50 -8.65 -5.36 -2.10
N LEU A 51 -7.42 -5.82 -2.23
CA LEU A 51 -6.39 -5.08 -2.96
C LEU A 51 -6.58 -5.36 -4.47
N ASP A 52 -7.51 -4.62 -5.06
CA ASP A 52 -7.90 -4.73 -6.46
C ASP A 52 -7.20 -3.70 -7.37
N ASP A 53 -7.47 -3.79 -8.66
CA ASP A 53 -6.85 -2.95 -9.68
C ASP A 53 -7.25 -1.48 -9.54
N ASP A 54 -8.47 -1.19 -9.08
CA ASP A 54 -8.93 0.17 -8.79
C ASP A 54 -8.10 0.80 -7.67
N MET A 55 -7.87 0.06 -6.58
CA MET A 55 -7.04 0.53 -5.47
C MET A 55 -5.59 0.74 -5.91
N ARG A 56 -5.01 -0.18 -6.68
CA ARG A 56 -3.65 -0.03 -7.23
C ARG A 56 -3.55 1.19 -8.15
N SER A 57 -4.54 1.40 -9.00
CA SER A 57 -4.61 2.53 -9.93
C SER A 57 -4.71 3.86 -9.17
N GLN A 58 -5.53 3.94 -8.13
CA GLN A 58 -5.63 5.15 -7.30
C GLN A 58 -4.29 5.45 -6.60
N MET A 59 -3.60 4.44 -6.08
CA MET A 59 -2.28 4.63 -5.47
C MET A 59 -1.22 5.03 -6.50
N ALA A 60 -1.30 4.51 -7.74
CA ALA A 60 -0.41 4.91 -8.82
C ALA A 60 -0.60 6.39 -9.19
N LEU A 61 -1.85 6.87 -9.25
CA LEU A 61 -2.16 8.29 -9.47
C LEU A 61 -1.56 9.18 -8.37
N ASP A 62 -1.63 8.76 -7.10
CA ASP A 62 -1.02 9.49 -5.98
C ASP A 62 0.52 9.62 -6.18
N TRP A 63 1.16 8.59 -6.71
CA TRP A 63 2.60 8.61 -7.01
C TRP A 63 2.94 9.46 -8.23
N ILE A 64 2.10 9.46 -9.28
CA ILE A 64 2.26 10.33 -10.45
C ILE A 64 2.19 11.81 -10.02
N ALA A 65 1.22 12.16 -9.16
CA ALA A 65 1.12 13.51 -8.63
C ALA A 65 2.39 13.93 -7.87
N ARG A 66 2.98 13.03 -7.07
CA ARG A 66 4.26 13.28 -6.38
C ARG A 66 5.44 13.45 -7.32
N GLU A 67 5.48 12.67 -8.41
CA GLU A 67 6.52 12.81 -9.42
C GLU A 67 6.47 14.19 -10.10
N GLN A 68 5.27 14.72 -10.32
CA GLN A 68 5.07 16.07 -10.86
C GLN A 68 5.53 17.16 -9.89
N GLU A 69 5.33 16.97 -8.57
CA GLU A 69 5.81 17.88 -7.53
C GLU A 69 7.32 17.76 -7.29
N SER A 70 7.86 16.55 -7.40
CA SER A 70 9.26 16.21 -7.11
C SER A 70 9.75 15.12 -8.07
N ALA A 71 10.38 15.55 -9.16
CA ALA A 71 10.92 14.67 -10.17
C ALA A 71 11.93 13.67 -9.59
N GLY A 72 11.83 12.41 -10.01
CA GLY A 72 12.62 11.28 -9.56
C GLY A 72 12.07 10.55 -8.33
N SER A 73 10.92 10.96 -7.79
CA SER A 73 10.29 10.32 -6.62
C SER A 73 9.92 8.87 -6.89
N ILE A 74 9.26 8.57 -8.02
CA ILE A 74 8.87 7.21 -8.39
C ILE A 74 10.11 6.33 -8.57
N ARG A 75 11.13 6.81 -9.32
CA ARG A 75 12.36 6.05 -9.54
C ARG A 75 13.10 5.75 -8.23
N LYS A 76 13.18 6.74 -7.34
CA LYS A 76 13.81 6.59 -6.03
C LYS A 76 13.07 5.53 -5.19
N GLU A 77 11.75 5.62 -5.12
CA GLU A 77 10.95 4.68 -4.34
C GLU A 77 10.95 3.28 -4.95
N LEU A 78 10.99 3.16 -6.28
CA LEU A 78 11.06 1.86 -6.98
C LEU A 78 12.35 1.13 -6.63
N ASN A 79 13.49 1.83 -6.68
CA ASN A 79 14.77 1.27 -6.26
C ASN A 79 14.75 0.80 -4.78
N GLN A 80 14.05 1.53 -3.91
CA GLN A 80 13.90 1.17 -2.51
C GLN A 80 13.00 -0.07 -2.36
N ALA A 81 11.86 -0.13 -3.05
CA ALA A 81 10.95 -1.28 -3.05
C ALA A 81 11.63 -2.56 -3.55
N GLU A 82 12.49 -2.48 -4.57
CA GLU A 82 13.24 -3.62 -5.08
C GLU A 82 14.26 -4.16 -4.08
N ARG A 83 14.97 -3.27 -3.38
CA ARG A 83 15.90 -3.66 -2.31
C ARG A 83 15.17 -4.29 -1.13
N GLU A 84 14.02 -3.73 -0.74
CA GLU A 84 13.17 -4.28 0.32
C GLU A 84 12.65 -5.67 -0.05
N LEU A 85 12.20 -5.86 -1.30
CA LEU A 85 11.73 -7.14 -1.80
C LEU A 85 12.85 -8.20 -1.75
N GLU A 86 14.04 -7.86 -2.24
CA GLU A 86 15.16 -8.81 -2.25
C GLU A 86 15.63 -9.14 -0.82
N SER A 87 15.71 -8.13 0.05
CA SER A 87 16.05 -8.34 1.46
C SER A 87 15.03 -9.24 2.18
N ALA A 88 13.73 -9.00 1.95
CA ALA A 88 12.67 -9.85 2.51
C ALA A 88 12.75 -11.28 1.97
N ARG A 89 13.03 -11.44 0.67
CA ARG A 89 13.20 -12.75 0.01
C ARG A 89 14.35 -13.54 0.62
N LEU A 90 15.53 -12.92 0.77
CA LEU A 90 16.70 -13.55 1.36
C LEU A 90 16.51 -13.93 2.82
N ALA A 91 15.73 -13.13 3.56
CA ALA A 91 15.43 -13.37 4.98
C ALA A 91 14.21 -14.29 5.21
N GLY A 92 13.58 -14.83 4.15
CA GLY A 92 12.38 -15.67 4.28
C GLY A 92 11.18 -14.95 4.91
N ARG A 93 11.09 -13.63 4.74
CA ARG A 93 10.00 -12.79 5.27
C ARG A 93 8.86 -12.69 4.27
N GLU A 94 7.75 -12.16 4.74
CA GLU A 94 6.58 -11.89 3.92
C GLU A 94 6.91 -10.94 2.75
N LEU A 95 6.42 -11.28 1.54
CA LEU A 95 6.78 -10.60 0.29
C LEU A 95 5.65 -9.78 -0.34
N ARG A 96 4.39 -9.95 0.08
CA ARG A 96 3.24 -9.24 -0.51
C ARG A 96 3.41 -7.75 -0.49
N PHE A 97 3.68 -7.16 0.67
CA PHE A 97 3.83 -5.72 0.78
C PHE A 97 4.92 -5.13 -0.14
N PRO A 98 6.18 -5.62 -0.14
CA PRO A 98 7.20 -5.08 -1.04
C PRO A 98 6.93 -5.41 -2.52
N LYS A 99 6.23 -6.52 -2.85
CA LYS A 99 5.76 -6.78 -4.22
C LYS A 99 4.72 -5.76 -4.67
N GLU A 100 3.68 -5.53 -3.88
CA GLU A 100 2.61 -4.58 -4.20
C GLU A 100 3.15 -3.14 -4.34
N LYS A 101 4.10 -2.74 -3.47
CA LYS A 101 4.82 -1.46 -3.63
C LYS A 101 5.44 -1.35 -5.02
N LYS A 102 6.21 -2.38 -5.42
CA LYS A 102 6.90 -2.41 -6.71
C LYS A 102 5.90 -2.34 -7.86
N ASP A 103 4.83 -3.13 -7.82
CA ASP A 103 3.84 -3.22 -8.90
C ASP A 103 3.08 -1.90 -9.07
N ILE A 104 2.69 -1.24 -7.97
CA ILE A 104 2.06 0.09 -8.01
C ILE A 104 2.99 1.15 -8.60
N LEU A 105 4.29 1.11 -8.26
CA LEU A 105 5.27 2.07 -8.79
C LEU A 105 5.58 1.82 -10.27
N ILE A 106 5.62 0.56 -10.71
CA ILE A 106 5.74 0.21 -12.13
C ILE A 106 4.51 0.70 -12.90
N LEU A 107 3.31 0.48 -12.35
CA LEU A 107 2.08 0.99 -12.93
C LEU A 107 2.13 2.51 -13.07
N ALA A 108 2.48 3.23 -12.00
CA ALA A 108 2.64 4.69 -12.03
C ALA A 108 3.67 5.13 -13.08
N HIS A 109 4.84 4.47 -13.13
CA HIS A 109 5.89 4.82 -14.09
C HIS A 109 5.48 4.59 -15.54
N SER A 110 4.67 3.55 -15.82
CA SER A 110 4.16 3.23 -17.16
C SER A 110 3.14 4.23 -17.70
N GLN A 111 2.60 5.09 -16.84
CA GLN A 111 1.56 6.08 -17.15
C GLN A 111 2.09 7.52 -17.19
N LEU A 112 3.40 7.73 -16.98
CA LEU A 112 4.09 9.01 -17.18
C LEU A 112 4.39 9.25 -18.66
#